data_AF-A0A1V1NXF7-F1
#
_entry.id   AF-A0A1V1NXF7-F1
#
_cell.length_a   1.000
_cell.length_b   1.000
_cell.length_c   1.000
_cell.angle_alpha   90.00
_cell.angle_beta   90.00
_cell.angle_gamma   90.00
#
_symmetry.space_group_name_H-M   'P 1'
#
loop_
_entity.id
_entity.type
_entity.pdbx_description
1 polymer ?
#
loop_
_entity_poly.entity_id
_entity_poly.type
_entity_poly.pdbx_seq_one_letter_code
_entity_poly.pdbx_strand_id
1 'polypeptide(L)'
;MNVQPVCDMPTFIHGPNPTVNGPGTYTVSDWATIIPGPFEDSFMNIKTLCDDDRIDVTLFPNGTLIFTIPSNTYGDFKVSTIIQYRSPCDGANNHGLTTQVFTYQLFHTLRINSF
;
A
#
# COMPACT_ATOMS: atom_id res chain seq x y z
N MET A 1 -13.06 33.11 -18.51
CA MET A 1 -11.75 32.61 -18.07
C MET A 1 -11.93 31.14 -17.73
N ASN A 2 -11.34 30.24 -18.52
CA ASN A 2 -11.39 28.81 -18.26
C ASN A 2 -10.16 28.47 -17.41
N VAL A 3 -10.35 28.13 -16.14
CA VAL A 3 -9.27 27.62 -15.29
C VAL A 3 -9.03 26.20 -15.76
N GLN A 4 -7.83 25.91 -16.27
CA GLN A 4 -7.47 24.52 -16.54
C GLN A 4 -7.48 23.76 -15.22
N PRO A 5 -8.12 22.59 -15.16
CA PRO A 5 -8.05 21.77 -13.96
C PRO A 5 -6.58 21.47 -13.63
N VAL A 6 -6.20 21.73 -12.38
CA VAL A 6 -4.89 21.32 -11.87
C VAL A 6 -4.94 19.80 -11.74
N CYS A 7 -3.96 19.15 -12.37
CA CYS A 7 -3.79 17.73 -12.19
C CYS A 7 -3.03 17.47 -10.90
N ASP A 8 -3.77 17.11 -9.86
CA ASP A 8 -3.13 16.60 -8.65
C ASP A 8 -3.13 15.07 -8.72
N MET A 9 -1.98 14.48 -8.41
CA MET A 9 -1.81 13.02 -8.32
C MET A 9 -2.57 12.48 -7.09
N PRO A 10 -2.89 11.17 -7.04
CA PRO A 10 -3.52 10.60 -5.86
C PRO A 10 -2.55 10.69 -4.70
N THR A 11 -3.06 11.12 -3.56
CA THR A 11 -2.28 11.21 -2.33
C THR A 11 -2.41 9.92 -1.55
N PHE A 12 -1.27 9.35 -1.15
CA PHE A 12 -1.19 8.17 -0.32
C PHE A 12 -0.57 8.53 1.03
N ILE A 13 -1.33 8.35 2.11
CA ILE A 13 -0.88 8.60 3.47
C ILE A 13 -0.92 7.27 4.20
N HIS A 14 0.24 6.71 4.52
CA HIS A 14 0.32 5.45 5.26
C HIS A 14 0.47 5.68 6.76
N GLY A 15 0.01 4.70 7.53
CA GLY A 15 0.19 4.62 8.96
C GLY A 15 1.60 4.14 9.35
N PRO A 16 1.84 3.95 10.65
CA PRO A 16 3.11 3.42 11.15
C PRO A 16 3.44 2.03 10.59
N ASN A 17 4.73 1.68 10.57
CA ASN A 17 5.21 0.35 10.21
C ASN A 17 4.58 -0.73 11.14
N PRO A 18 3.89 -1.76 10.59
CA PRO A 18 3.32 -2.82 11.40
C PRO A 18 4.41 -3.61 12.17
N THR A 19 4.14 -3.92 13.43
CA THR A 19 4.97 -4.81 14.25
C THR A 19 4.11 -5.91 14.83
N VAL A 20 4.49 -7.17 14.61
CA VAL A 20 3.76 -8.34 15.09
C VAL A 20 4.64 -9.33 15.82
N ASN A 21 3.99 -10.11 16.67
CA ASN A 21 4.61 -11.13 17.46
C ASN A 21 3.79 -12.43 17.33
N GLY A 22 4.45 -13.44 16.77
CA GLY A 22 3.87 -14.70 16.32
C GLY A 22 3.49 -14.74 14.83
N PRO A 23 3.25 -15.96 14.32
CA PRO A 23 2.65 -16.17 13.00
C PRO A 23 1.13 -15.98 13.06
N GLY A 24 0.53 -15.74 11.88
CA GLY A 24 -0.92 -15.60 11.74
C GLY A 24 -1.31 -14.51 10.75
N THR A 25 -2.62 -14.36 10.56
CA THR A 25 -3.21 -13.28 9.76
C THR A 25 -3.54 -12.10 10.67
N TYR A 26 -3.12 -10.91 10.24
CA TYR A 26 -3.31 -9.67 10.93
C TYR A 26 -4.09 -8.70 10.04
N THR A 27 -5.03 -7.99 10.66
CA THR A 27 -5.84 -6.95 10.00
C THR A 27 -5.63 -5.64 10.74
N VAL A 28 -5.19 -4.62 10.01
CA VAL A 28 -5.05 -3.25 10.51
C VAL A 28 -6.03 -2.38 9.74
N SER A 29 -7.18 -2.11 10.35
CA SER A 29 -8.17 -1.17 9.81
C SER A 29 -7.60 0.24 9.75
N ASP A 30 -8.02 1.01 8.75
CA ASP A 30 -7.66 2.42 8.57
C ASP A 30 -6.15 2.69 8.60
N TRP A 31 -5.35 1.71 8.14
CA TRP A 31 -3.90 1.84 8.14
C TRP A 31 -3.41 2.88 7.14
N ALA A 32 -4.03 2.98 5.97
CA ALA A 32 -3.69 4.01 4.97
C ALA A 32 -4.92 4.83 4.59
N THR A 33 -4.70 6.07 4.15
CA THR A 33 -5.70 6.89 3.47
C THR A 33 -5.25 7.12 2.04
N ILE A 34 -6.13 6.79 1.09
CA ILE A 34 -5.90 6.99 -0.34
C ILE A 34 -6.89 8.04 -0.81
N ILE A 35 -6.39 9.17 -1.26
CA ILE A 35 -7.20 10.30 -1.72
C ILE A 35 -6.98 10.41 -3.23
N PRO A 36 -7.98 10.07 -4.07
CA PRO A 36 -7.91 10.31 -5.51
C PRO A 36 -7.69 11.79 -5.81
N GLY A 37 -6.88 12.09 -6.82
CA GLY A 37 -6.74 13.44 -7.34
C GLY A 37 -7.99 13.92 -8.08
N PRO A 38 -8.14 15.24 -8.31
CA PRO A 38 -9.16 15.76 -9.21
C PRO A 38 -9.00 15.13 -10.60
N PHE A 39 -10.12 14.70 -11.19
CA PHE A 39 -10.18 14.12 -12.55
C PHE A 39 -9.53 12.75 -12.72
N GLU A 40 -9.11 12.10 -11.65
CA GLU A 40 -8.64 10.71 -11.70
C GLU A 40 -9.82 9.74 -11.64
N ASP A 41 -9.78 8.72 -12.49
CA ASP A 41 -10.78 7.66 -12.44
C ASP A 41 -10.64 6.89 -11.13
N SER A 42 -11.77 6.53 -10.51
CA SER A 42 -11.80 5.70 -9.29
C SER A 42 -11.23 4.28 -9.48
N PHE A 43 -10.80 3.93 -10.70
CA PHE A 43 -10.15 2.66 -11.02
C PHE A 43 -8.69 2.65 -10.53
N MET A 44 -8.52 2.61 -9.21
CA MET A 44 -7.22 2.37 -8.58
C MET A 44 -6.95 0.86 -8.51
N ASN A 45 -5.97 0.38 -9.27
CA ASN A 45 -5.45 -0.97 -9.05
C ASN A 45 -4.37 -0.89 -7.98
N ILE A 46 -4.59 -1.55 -6.84
CA ILE A 46 -3.63 -1.60 -5.74
C ILE A 46 -3.01 -2.99 -5.74
N LYS A 47 -1.69 -3.04 -5.84
CA LYS A 47 -0.91 -4.27 -5.71
C LYS A 47 0.12 -4.11 -4.61
N THR A 48 0.23 -5.10 -3.76
CA THR A 48 1.21 -5.14 -2.66
C THR A 48 2.17 -6.29 -2.88
N LEU A 49 3.45 -6.05 -2.58
CA LEU A 49 4.54 -7.00 -2.73
C LEU A 49 5.41 -6.95 -1.46
N CYS A 50 5.72 -8.11 -0.90
CA CYS A 50 6.73 -8.25 0.15
C CYS A 50 8.07 -8.66 -0.49
N ASP A 51 9.19 -8.33 0.13
CA ASP A 51 10.51 -8.84 -0.27
C ASP A 51 10.77 -10.30 0.16
N ASP A 52 9.89 -10.83 1.02
CA ASP A 52 9.77 -12.26 1.31
C ASP A 52 8.46 -12.79 0.71
N ASP A 53 8.59 -13.60 -0.35
CA ASP A 53 7.47 -14.19 -1.09
C ASP A 53 6.58 -15.12 -0.26
N ARG A 54 7.00 -15.49 0.96
CA ARG A 54 6.18 -16.29 1.87
C ARG A 54 5.16 -15.44 2.64
N ILE A 55 5.33 -14.12 2.66
CA ILE A 55 4.45 -13.19 3.36
C ILE A 55 3.44 -12.62 2.35
N ASP A 56 2.18 -13.04 2.50
CA ASP A 56 1.09 -12.43 1.77
C ASP A 56 0.70 -11.10 2.41
N VAL A 57 0.69 -10.03 1.62
CA VAL A 57 0.23 -8.70 2.03
C VAL A 57 -0.79 -8.19 1.04
N THR A 58 -1.87 -7.61 1.53
CA THR A 58 -2.95 -7.01 0.74
C THR A 58 -3.36 -5.68 1.36
N LEU A 59 -3.29 -4.61 0.57
CA LEU A 59 -3.87 -3.32 0.93
C LEU A 59 -5.18 -3.10 0.17
N PHE A 60 -6.26 -2.86 0.91
CA PHE A 60 -7.56 -2.55 0.34
C PHE A 60 -7.74 -1.03 0.09
N PRO A 61 -8.55 -0.62 -0.90
CA PRO A 61 -8.81 0.79 -1.18
C PRO A 61 -9.39 1.60 -0.02
N ASN A 62 -10.06 0.94 0.93
CA ASN A 62 -10.57 1.55 2.16
C ASN A 62 -9.47 1.79 3.21
N GLY A 63 -8.20 1.50 2.90
CA GLY A 63 -7.09 1.68 3.83
C GLY A 63 -6.81 0.49 4.74
N THR A 64 -7.56 -0.61 4.65
CA THR A 64 -7.31 -1.79 5.46
C THR A 64 -6.10 -2.55 4.94
N LEU A 65 -5.11 -2.78 5.82
CA LEU A 65 -3.96 -3.63 5.54
C LEU A 65 -4.17 -5.02 6.13
N ILE A 66 -4.12 -6.05 5.31
CA ILE A 66 -4.13 -7.45 5.74
C ILE A 66 -2.80 -8.09 5.38
N PHE A 67 -2.18 -8.80 6.31
CA PHE A 67 -0.98 -9.58 6.03
C PHE A 67 -0.97 -10.89 6.80
N THR A 68 -0.37 -11.92 6.21
CA THR A 68 -0.24 -13.24 6.82
C THR A 68 1.22 -13.60 6.98
N ILE A 69 1.62 -13.89 8.22
CA ILE A 69 2.98 -14.29 8.58
C ILE A 69 3.01 -15.81 8.78
N PRO A 70 3.80 -16.56 7.98
CA PRO A 70 4.00 -18.00 8.19
C PRO A 70 4.76 -18.28 9.49
N SER A 71 4.57 -19.49 10.04
CA SER A 71 5.39 -19.96 11.16
C SER A 71 6.89 -19.94 10.82
N ASN A 72 7.73 -19.70 11.84
CA ASN A 72 9.19 -19.64 11.73
C ASN A 72 9.73 -18.58 10.76
N THR A 73 8.93 -17.57 10.44
CA THR A 73 9.40 -16.33 9.79
C THR A 73 9.79 -15.37 10.91
N TYR A 74 10.86 -14.60 10.80
CA TYR A 74 11.23 -13.55 11.77
C TYR A 74 12.11 -12.52 11.06
N GLY A 75 12.08 -11.26 11.51
CA GLY A 75 12.91 -10.18 10.97
C GLY A 75 12.10 -9.01 10.42
N ASP A 76 12.79 -8.21 9.60
CA ASP A 76 12.30 -6.95 9.05
C ASP A 76 12.11 -7.13 7.54
N PHE A 77 10.88 -6.94 7.06
CA PHE A 77 10.50 -7.16 5.67
C PHE A 77 10.14 -5.83 5.02
N LYS A 78 10.53 -5.64 3.76
CA LYS A 78 10.15 -4.47 2.97
C LYS A 78 8.90 -4.78 2.16
N VAL A 79 7.87 -3.99 2.37
CA VAL A 79 6.62 -4.09 1.61
C VAL A 79 6.52 -2.90 0.67
N SER A 80 6.25 -3.18 -0.60
CA SER A 80 5.99 -2.18 -1.65
C SER A 80 4.52 -2.22 -2.08
N THR A 81 3.84 -1.10 -1.96
CA THR A 81 2.49 -0.88 -2.50
C THR A 81 2.60 -0.11 -3.80
N ILE A 82 2.00 -0.67 -4.86
CA ILE A 82 1.93 -0.13 -6.19
C ILE A 82 0.48 0.32 -6.40
N ILE A 83 0.28 1.61 -6.66
CA ILE A 83 -1.03 2.19 -6.97
C ILE A 83 -1.01 2.60 -8.43
N GLN A 84 -1.92 2.01 -9.22
CA GLN A 84 -2.11 2.36 -10.62
C GLN A 84 -3.41 3.11 -10.81
N TYR A 85 -3.36 4.21 -11.53
CA TYR A 85 -4.51 5.08 -11.78
C TYR A 85 -4.42 5.68 -13.19
N ARG A 86 -5.54 6.19 -13.69
CA ARG A 86 -5.55 6.99 -14.92
C ARG A 86 -5.70 8.45 -14.55
N SER A 87 -4.91 9.27 -15.21
CA SER A 87 -5.02 10.72 -15.09
C SER A 87 -5.12 11.35 -16.48
N PRO A 88 -6.06 12.28 -16.71
CA PRO A 88 -6.18 13.01 -17.98
C PRO A 88 -5.07 14.05 -18.19
N CYS A 89 -4.09 14.12 -17.29
CA CYS A 89 -3.05 15.13 -17.32
C CYS A 89 -1.68 14.66 -17.80
N ASP A 90 -1.59 13.43 -18.28
CA ASP A 90 -0.40 12.93 -18.98
C ASP A 90 -0.21 13.59 -20.36
N GLY A 91 -1.07 14.55 -20.74
CA GLY A 91 -0.96 15.35 -21.95
C GLY A 91 -1.24 14.56 -23.23
N ALA A 92 -1.55 13.27 -23.11
CA ALA A 92 -1.97 12.43 -24.19
C ALA A 92 -3.50 12.34 -24.17
N ASN A 93 -4.16 12.41 -25.33
CA ASN A 93 -5.59 12.08 -25.46
C ASN A 93 -5.90 10.59 -25.20
N ASN A 94 -4.96 9.88 -24.57
CA ASN A 94 -4.99 8.51 -24.10
C ASN A 94 -4.58 8.59 -22.64
N HIS A 95 -5.55 8.66 -21.72
CA HIS A 95 -5.33 8.70 -20.27
C HIS A 95 -4.56 7.44 -19.83
N GLY A 96 -3.24 7.51 -19.90
CA GLY A 96 -2.32 6.43 -19.68
C GLY A 96 -2.36 5.95 -18.24
N LEU A 97 -1.99 4.70 -18.04
CA LEU A 97 -1.89 4.13 -16.71
C LEU A 97 -0.62 4.69 -16.03
N THR A 98 -0.82 5.50 -15.00
CA THR A 98 0.25 6.03 -14.15
C THR A 98 0.43 5.13 -12.93
N THR A 99 1.65 5.03 -12.40
CA THR A 99 1.99 4.16 -11.26
C THR A 99 2.74 4.95 -10.18
N GLN A 100 2.33 4.78 -8.92
CA GLN A 100 3.08 5.22 -7.74
C GLN A 100 3.50 4.02 -6.90
N VAL A 101 4.70 4.09 -6.31
CA VAL A 101 5.26 3.03 -5.46
C VAL A 101 5.57 3.60 -4.09
N PHE A 102 5.08 2.93 -3.04
CA PHE A 102 5.30 3.28 -1.64
C PHE A 102 5.93 2.11 -0.90
N THR A 103 7.01 2.34 -0.18
CA THR A 103 7.73 1.30 0.56
C THR A 103 7.67 1.55 2.07
N TYR A 104 7.36 0.53 2.85
CA TYR A 104 7.34 0.54 4.31
C TYR A 104 7.90 -0.76 4.87
N GLN A 105 8.15 -0.80 6.19
CA GLN A 105 8.68 -1.98 6.85
C GLN A 105 7.60 -2.72 7.62
N LEU A 106 7.70 -4.05 7.63
CA LEU A 106 6.94 -4.94 8.48
C LEU A 106 7.91 -5.67 9.41
N PHE A 107 7.70 -5.54 10.72
CA PHE A 107 8.56 -6.12 11.74
C PHE A 107 7.91 -7.34 12.36
N HIS A 108 8.60 -8.48 12.33
CA HIS A 108 8.18 -9.67 13.05
C HIS A 108 9.21 -10.12 14.08
N THR A 109 8.82 -10.05 15.34
CA THR A 109 9.70 -10.36 16.47
C THR A 109 9.48 -11.77 17.00
N LEU A 110 10.58 -12.41 17.44
CA LEU A 110 10.54 -13.63 18.22
C LEU A 110 10.33 -13.27 19.70
N ARG A 111 9.28 -13.78 20.36
CA ARG A 111 9.28 -13.84 21.83
C ARG A 111 10.24 -14.91 22.27
N ILE A 112 11.43 -14.52 22.72
CA ILE A 112 12.21 -15.37 23.60
C ILE A 112 11.58 -15.21 24.99
N ASN A 113 10.69 -16.13 25.37
CA ASN A 113 10.36 -16.25 26.79
C ASN A 113 11.64 -16.74 27.47
N SER A 114 12.34 -15.86 28.18
CA SER A 114 13.38 -16.27 29.11
C SER A 114 12.73 -17.16 30.17
N PHE A 115 13.27 -18.38 30.32
CA PHE A 115 12.86 -19.37 31.31
C PHE A 115 13.09 -18.88 32.74
#